data_AF-A0A1G7AJK6-F1
#
_entry.id   AF-A0A1G7AJK6-F1
#
_cell.length_a   1.000
_cell.length_b   1.000
_cell.length_c   1.000
_cell.angle_alpha   90.00
_cell.angle_beta   90.00
_cell.angle_gamma   90.00
#
_symmetry.space_group_name_H-M   'P 1'
#
loop_
_entity.id
_entity.type
_entity.pdbx_description
1 polymer ?
#
loop_
_entity_poly.entity_id
_entity_poly.type
_entity_poly.pdbx_seq_one_letter_code
_entity_poly.pdbx_strand_id
1 'polypeptide(L)'
;MTHLSVLVFVLAALLLAMACVKADRVRAWRESLNPSAPDVPDAAFVVARLVLVTTAVAGIVVGVRGLAVEDAVKWSDDELTSAVEQAVTALDGTTGLGDLYGSASTVDRENARMIEDEVVEHGGGDAPQSGVDAYPAAGNTAPDSSYTVKGDGAGAAFCVHVRRTRSKEDDWHPPGITGGEGTTVVPAYAYAVTSREGTC
;
A
#
# COMPACT_ATOMS: atom_id res chain seq x y z
N MET A 1 -4.64 10.90 5.37
CA MET A 1 -5.87 11.10 6.16
C MET A 1 -5.61 11.01 7.67
N THR A 2 -4.43 10.56 8.11
CA THR A 2 -3.90 10.61 9.48
C THR A 2 -4.22 11.90 10.24
N HIS A 3 -3.98 13.09 9.66
CA HIS A 3 -4.27 14.36 10.32
C HIS A 3 -5.77 14.56 10.60
N LEU A 4 -6.64 14.04 9.74
CA LEU A 4 -8.09 14.12 9.88
C LEU A 4 -8.58 13.14 10.95
N SER A 5 -8.03 11.92 10.99
CA SER A 5 -8.27 10.94 12.06
C SER A 5 -7.82 11.50 13.42
N VAL A 6 -6.64 12.12 13.50
CA VAL A 6 -6.15 12.78 14.73
C VAL A 6 -7.09 13.90 15.18
N LEU A 7 -7.53 14.77 14.26
CA LEU A 7 -8.49 15.83 14.59
C LEU A 7 -9.82 15.27 15.12
N VAL A 8 -10.31 14.17 14.55
CA VAL A 8 -11.54 13.51 15.02
C VAL A 8 -11.37 12.94 16.42
N PHE A 9 -10.23 12.32 16.73
CA PHE A 9 -9.96 11.83 18.10
C PHE A 9 -9.80 12.97 19.11
N VAL A 10 -9.12 14.06 18.73
CA VAL A 10 -8.99 15.25 19.58
C VAL A 10 -10.38 15.83 19.87
N LEU A 11 -11.23 15.97 18.84
CA LEU A 11 -12.59 16.44 19.01
C LEU A 11 -13.40 15.51 19.94
N ALA A 12 -13.31 14.19 19.75
CA ALA A 12 -13.98 13.22 20.61
C ALA A 12 -13.53 13.35 22.08
N ALA A 13 -12.23 13.51 22.33
CA ALA A 13 -11.69 13.73 23.67
C ALA A 13 -12.24 15.03 24.30
N LEU A 14 -12.32 16.11 23.53
CA LEU A 14 -12.90 17.38 23.99
C LEU A 14 -14.40 17.24 24.30
N LEU A 15 -15.16 16.53 23.47
CA LEU A 15 -16.58 16.26 23.70
C LEU A 15 -16.79 15.46 24.99
N LEU A 16 -15.97 14.43 25.26
CA LEU A 16 -16.01 13.66 26.50
C LEU A 16 -15.61 14.50 27.72
N ALA A 17 -14.57 15.33 27.60
CA ALA A 17 -14.17 16.25 28.66
C ALA A 17 -15.31 17.23 29.01
N MET A 18 -15.98 17.78 28.00
CA MET A 18 -17.15 18.65 28.20
C MET A 18 -18.34 17.91 28.81
N ALA A 19 -18.58 16.65 28.46
CA ALA A 19 -19.63 15.83 29.07
C ALA A 19 -19.39 15.59 30.57
N CYS A 20 -18.13 15.54 31.00
CA CYS A 20 -17.73 15.36 32.40
C CYS A 20 -17.85 16.65 33.24
N VAL A 21 -18.05 17.82 32.63
CA VAL A 21 -18.22 19.06 33.37
C VAL A 21 -19.51 19.01 34.20
N LYS A 22 -19.43 19.42 35.46
CA LYS A 22 -20.58 19.49 36.36
C LYS A 22 -21.54 20.59 35.91
N ALA A 23 -22.84 20.33 35.98
CA ALA A 23 -23.88 21.31 35.61
C ALA A 23 -23.70 22.64 36.38
N ASP A 24 -23.37 22.58 37.67
CA ASP A 24 -23.13 23.77 38.50
C ASP A 24 -21.95 24.60 38.01
N ARG A 25 -20.91 23.95 37.45
CA ARG A 25 -19.78 24.65 36.87
C ARG A 25 -20.18 25.39 35.59
N VAL A 26 -21.04 24.77 34.77
CA VAL A 26 -21.58 25.40 33.56
C VAL A 26 -22.51 26.56 33.90
N ARG A 27 -23.36 26.41 34.92
CA ARG A 27 -24.22 27.50 35.44
C ARG A 27 -23.39 28.68 35.91
N ALA A 28 -22.37 28.43 36.75
CA ALA A 28 -21.48 29.48 37.24
C ALA A 28 -20.75 30.22 36.10
N TRP A 29 -20.29 29.50 35.07
CA TRP A 29 -19.70 30.14 33.88
C TRP A 29 -20.73 30.99 33.13
N ARG A 30 -21.95 30.50 32.96
CA ARG A 30 -23.02 31.23 32.26
C ARG A 30 -23.46 32.47 33.03
N GLU A 31 -23.63 32.38 34.34
CA GLU A 31 -23.95 33.51 35.22
C GLU A 31 -22.85 34.58 35.17
N SER A 32 -21.58 34.19 35.09
CA SER A 32 -20.47 35.14 34.97
C SER A 32 -20.46 35.92 33.65
N LEU A 33 -21.03 35.34 32.59
CA LEU A 33 -21.12 35.98 31.26
C LEU A 33 -22.43 36.73 31.07
N ASN A 34 -23.52 36.23 31.63
CA ASN A 34 -24.85 36.84 31.55
C ASN A 34 -25.65 36.56 32.84
N PRO A 35 -25.56 37.46 33.85
CA PRO A 35 -26.23 37.29 35.14
C PRO A 35 -27.76 37.26 35.05
N SER A 36 -28.33 37.81 33.98
CA SER A 36 -29.78 37.95 33.81
C SER A 36 -30.41 36.75 33.08
N ALA A 37 -29.62 35.74 32.73
CA ALA A 37 -30.10 34.62 31.91
C ALA A 37 -30.99 33.66 32.74
N PRO A 38 -32.15 33.20 32.21
CA PRO A 38 -33.00 32.24 32.90
C PRO A 38 -32.29 30.91 33.17
N ASP A 39 -32.57 30.28 34.31
CA ASP A 39 -31.97 29.00 34.69
C ASP A 39 -32.19 27.89 33.65
N VAL A 40 -31.16 27.08 33.44
CA VAL A 40 -31.25 25.91 32.56
C VAL A 40 -31.81 24.72 33.36
N PRO A 41 -32.87 24.05 32.87
CA PRO A 41 -33.42 22.88 33.52
C PRO A 41 -32.43 21.70 33.52
N ASP A 42 -32.45 20.87 34.55
CA ASP A 42 -31.55 19.71 34.69
C ASP A 42 -31.62 18.74 33.51
N ALA A 43 -32.82 18.56 32.95
CA ALA A 43 -33.04 17.71 31.78
C ALA A 43 -32.19 18.15 30.57
N ALA A 44 -31.92 19.45 30.39
CA ALA A 44 -31.09 19.93 29.29
C ALA A 44 -29.62 19.54 29.46
N PHE A 45 -29.10 19.46 30.70
CA PHE A 45 -27.75 18.96 30.95
C PHE A 45 -27.63 17.45 30.69
N VAL A 46 -28.69 16.69 30.98
CA VAL A 46 -28.74 15.25 30.64
C VAL A 46 -28.75 15.06 29.13
N VAL A 47 -29.61 15.79 28.41
CA VAL A 47 -29.67 15.73 26.94
C VAL A 47 -28.34 16.17 26.32
N ALA A 48 -27.74 17.25 26.81
CA ALA A 48 -26.44 17.72 26.32
C ALA A 48 -25.34 16.67 26.52
N ARG A 49 -25.29 16.00 27.69
CA ARG A 49 -24.34 14.90 27.94
C ARG A 49 -24.56 13.74 27.00
N LEU A 50 -25.81 13.34 26.77
CA LEU A 50 -26.12 12.28 25.82
C LEU A 50 -25.62 12.64 24.42
N VAL A 51 -25.92 13.84 23.94
CA VAL A 51 -25.46 14.30 22.62
C VAL A 51 -23.93 14.34 22.51
N LEU A 52 -23.24 14.88 23.53
CA LEU A 52 -21.78 14.96 23.54
C LEU A 52 -21.15 13.56 23.52
N VAL A 53 -21.65 12.64 24.35
CA VAL A 53 -21.14 11.26 24.44
C VAL A 53 -21.45 10.49 23.15
N THR A 54 -22.67 10.56 22.62
CA THR A 54 -23.02 9.85 21.39
C THR A 54 -22.20 10.34 20.20
N THR A 55 -22.00 11.66 20.10
CA THR A 55 -21.18 12.26 19.04
C THR A 55 -19.71 11.86 19.20
N ALA A 56 -19.18 11.85 20.43
CA ALA A 56 -17.81 11.38 20.69
C ALA A 56 -17.63 9.92 20.29
N VAL A 57 -18.57 9.04 20.67
CA VAL A 57 -18.54 7.62 20.30
C VAL A 57 -18.57 7.45 18.78
N ALA A 58 -19.46 8.16 18.07
CA ALA A 58 -19.50 8.13 16.62
C ALA A 58 -18.18 8.60 15.99
N GLY A 59 -17.59 9.68 16.52
CA GLY A 59 -16.28 10.18 16.10
C GLY A 59 -15.18 9.13 16.28
N ILE A 60 -15.13 8.47 17.43
CA ILE A 60 -14.16 7.39 17.71
C ILE A 60 -14.32 6.25 16.70
N VAL A 61 -15.56 5.79 16.45
CA VAL A 61 -15.84 4.71 15.49
C VAL A 61 -15.38 5.08 14.08
N VAL A 62 -15.70 6.30 13.63
CA VAL A 62 -15.26 6.81 12.31
C VAL A 62 -13.75 6.92 12.24
N GLY A 63 -13.10 7.44 13.29
CA GLY A 63 -11.65 7.55 13.37
C GLY A 63 -10.94 6.20 13.29
N VAL A 64 -11.41 5.20 14.05
CA VAL A 64 -10.86 3.83 14.02
C VAL A 64 -11.05 3.18 12.65
N ARG A 65 -12.23 3.30 12.05
CA ARG A 65 -12.47 2.79 10.69
C ARG A 65 -11.58 3.48 9.66
N GLY A 66 -11.35 4.78 9.79
CA GLY A 66 -10.44 5.53 8.93
C GLY A 66 -9.00 5.05 9.04
N LEU A 67 -8.52 4.77 10.25
CA LEU A 67 -7.19 4.19 10.47
C LEU A 67 -7.06 2.79 9.86
N ALA A 68 -8.06 1.92 10.04
CA ALA A 68 -8.04 0.58 9.45
C ALA A 68 -7.98 0.60 7.92
N VAL A 69 -8.65 1.55 7.27
CA VAL A 69 -8.54 1.75 5.82
C VAL A 69 -7.15 2.28 5.43
N GLU A 70 -6.54 3.16 6.24
CA GLU A 70 -5.18 3.64 5.96
C GLU A 70 -4.10 2.55 6.13
N ASP A 71 -4.33 1.59 7.02
CA ASP A 71 -3.45 0.43 7.24
C ASP A 71 -3.53 -0.52 6.04
N ALA A 72 -4.75 -0.88 5.62
CA ALA A 72 -5.00 -1.77 4.48
C ALA A 72 -4.57 -1.23 3.09
N VAL A 73 -4.11 0.03 3.02
CA VAL A 73 -3.63 0.65 1.76
C VAL A 73 -2.15 1.02 1.80
N LYS A 74 -1.44 0.71 2.88
CA LYS A 74 -0.01 0.96 3.01
C LYS A 74 0.74 -0.32 3.25
N TRP A 75 1.93 -0.38 2.67
CA TRP A 75 2.90 -1.41 2.96
C TRP A 75 3.64 -1.04 4.24
N SER A 76 3.77 -2.01 5.15
CA SER A 76 4.79 -1.92 6.20
C SER A 76 6.16 -2.38 5.68
N ASP A 77 7.23 -1.97 6.36
CA ASP A 77 8.60 -2.37 5.99
C ASP A 77 8.78 -3.89 6.05
N ASP A 78 8.23 -4.54 7.08
CA ASP A 78 8.33 -5.99 7.26
C ASP A 78 7.54 -6.76 6.19
N GLU A 79 6.34 -6.30 5.84
CA GLU A 79 5.54 -6.91 4.76
C GLU A 79 6.24 -6.76 3.41
N LEU A 80 6.74 -5.56 3.09
CA LEU A 80 7.46 -5.34 1.84
C LEU A 80 8.74 -6.18 1.77
N THR A 81 9.49 -6.28 2.88
CA THR A 81 10.70 -7.12 2.95
C THR A 81 10.37 -8.58 2.64
N SER A 82 9.40 -9.15 3.36
CA SER A 82 8.98 -10.54 3.17
C SER A 82 8.45 -10.79 1.76
N ALA A 83 7.64 -9.87 1.23
CA ALA A 83 7.08 -9.98 -0.11
C ALA A 83 8.17 -9.95 -1.20
N VAL A 84 9.15 -9.06 -1.07
CA VAL A 84 10.29 -8.99 -2.01
C VAL A 84 11.15 -10.25 -1.95
N GLU A 85 11.45 -10.78 -0.75
CA GLU A 85 12.22 -12.02 -0.61
C GLU A 85 11.50 -13.22 -1.25
N GLN A 86 10.18 -13.32 -1.08
CA GLN A 86 9.39 -14.38 -1.68
C GLN A 86 9.26 -14.22 -3.20
N ALA A 87 9.02 -12.99 -3.69
CA ALA A 87 8.96 -12.71 -5.12
C ALA A 87 10.27 -13.04 -5.83
N VAL A 88 11.42 -12.70 -5.23
CA VAL A 88 12.74 -13.08 -5.76
C VAL A 88 12.89 -14.59 -5.82
N THR A 89 12.47 -15.29 -4.77
CA THR A 89 12.51 -16.77 -4.72
C THR A 89 11.60 -17.39 -5.77
N ALA A 90 10.43 -16.80 -6.02
CA ALA A 90 9.47 -17.28 -7.00
C ALA A 90 9.94 -17.05 -8.44
N LEU A 91 10.60 -15.91 -8.71
CA LEU A 91 11.11 -15.56 -10.03
C LEU A 91 12.45 -16.22 -10.37
N ASP A 92 13.31 -16.48 -9.37
CA ASP A 92 14.63 -17.08 -9.59
C ASP A 92 14.51 -18.51 -10.15
N GLY A 93 15.19 -18.76 -11.27
CA GLY A 93 15.13 -20.04 -11.98
C GLY A 93 13.91 -20.24 -12.87
N THR A 94 12.99 -19.27 -12.95
CA THR A 94 11.85 -19.34 -13.88
C THR A 94 12.29 -19.15 -15.33
N THR A 95 11.44 -19.58 -16.25
CA THR A 95 11.61 -19.34 -17.69
C THR A 95 10.40 -18.61 -18.23
N GLY A 96 10.64 -17.58 -19.03
CA GLY A 96 9.59 -16.78 -19.65
C GLY A 96 9.87 -16.53 -21.12
N LEU A 97 8.80 -16.47 -21.92
CA LEU A 97 8.88 -16.08 -23.32
C LEU A 97 9.17 -14.58 -23.41
N GLY A 98 10.15 -14.22 -24.24
CA GLY A 98 10.47 -12.83 -24.54
C GLY A 98 9.71 -12.32 -25.76
N ASP A 99 9.63 -10.99 -25.88
CA ASP A 99 9.06 -10.36 -27.07
C ASP A 99 9.94 -10.60 -28.31
N LEU A 100 9.29 -11.06 -29.39
CA LEU A 100 9.87 -11.25 -30.72
C LEU A 100 10.49 -9.97 -31.29
N TYR A 101 9.96 -8.81 -30.91
CA TYR A 101 10.34 -7.50 -31.43
C TYR A 101 10.75 -6.51 -30.34
N GLY A 102 10.99 -7.01 -29.12
CA GLY A 102 11.21 -6.18 -27.94
C GLY A 102 12.48 -5.34 -28.05
N SER A 103 12.36 -4.04 -27.78
CA SER A 103 13.52 -3.19 -27.51
C SER A 103 13.92 -3.31 -26.03
N ALA A 104 15.13 -2.86 -25.68
CA ALA A 104 15.58 -2.85 -24.28
C ALA A 104 14.58 -2.11 -23.36
N SER A 105 13.95 -1.03 -23.82
CA SER A 105 12.95 -0.29 -23.05
C SER A 105 11.63 -1.05 -22.85
N THR A 106 11.28 -1.96 -23.76
CA THR A 106 10.10 -2.84 -23.58
C THR A 106 10.40 -3.88 -22.52
N VAL A 107 11.57 -4.51 -22.61
CA VAL A 107 12.05 -5.48 -21.60
C VAL A 107 12.09 -4.88 -20.21
N ASP A 108 12.59 -3.65 -20.07
CA ASP A 108 12.65 -2.99 -18.77
C ASP A 108 11.26 -2.81 -18.14
N ARG A 109 10.26 -2.44 -18.94
CA ARG A 109 8.88 -2.27 -18.47
C ARG A 109 8.24 -3.61 -18.11
N GLU A 110 8.52 -4.65 -18.88
CA GLU A 110 8.01 -6.01 -18.62
C GLU A 110 8.58 -6.56 -17.32
N ASN A 111 9.91 -6.46 -17.13
CA ASN A 111 10.55 -6.90 -15.90
C ASN A 111 10.08 -6.09 -14.69
N ALA A 112 9.93 -4.77 -14.80
CA ALA A 112 9.40 -3.94 -13.72
C ALA A 112 8.01 -4.42 -13.28
N ARG A 113 7.09 -4.62 -14.24
CA ARG A 113 5.74 -5.13 -13.95
C ARG A 113 5.74 -6.54 -13.38
N MET A 114 6.57 -7.42 -13.93
CA MET A 114 6.74 -8.78 -13.41
C MET A 114 7.16 -8.75 -11.93
N ILE A 115 8.09 -7.87 -11.56
CA ILE A 115 8.50 -7.71 -10.16
C ILE A 115 7.36 -7.11 -9.33
N GLU A 116 6.68 -6.07 -9.81
CA GLU A 116 5.54 -5.44 -9.11
C GLU A 116 4.42 -6.46 -8.83
N ASP A 117 4.01 -7.20 -9.85
CA ASP A 117 2.95 -8.21 -9.76
C ASP A 117 3.33 -9.32 -8.78
N GLU A 118 4.57 -9.84 -8.87
CA GLU A 118 5.02 -10.91 -7.98
C GLU A 118 5.17 -10.45 -6.52
N VAL A 119 5.64 -9.23 -6.28
CA VAL A 119 5.70 -8.66 -4.92
C VAL A 119 4.29 -8.49 -4.35
N VAL A 120 3.33 -8.05 -5.15
CA VAL A 120 1.93 -7.92 -4.70
C VAL A 120 1.31 -9.28 -4.40
N GLU A 121 1.54 -10.30 -5.23
CA GLU A 121 1.04 -11.67 -5.02
C GLU A 121 1.56 -12.28 -3.70
N HIS A 122 2.79 -11.92 -3.32
CA HIS A 122 3.41 -12.35 -2.07
C HIS A 122 3.21 -11.39 -0.88
N GLY A 123 2.33 -10.40 -1.02
CA GLY A 123 1.88 -9.57 0.09
C GLY A 123 1.19 -10.38 1.20
N GLY A 124 1.28 -9.91 2.45
CA GLY A 124 0.52 -10.47 3.56
C GLY A 124 -1.00 -10.37 3.35
N GLY A 125 -1.80 -11.07 4.16
CA GLY A 125 -3.27 -11.08 4.00
C GLY A 125 -3.95 -9.71 4.10
N ASP A 126 -3.31 -8.76 4.79
CA ASP A 126 -3.76 -7.38 4.93
C ASP A 126 -2.98 -6.41 4.01
N ALA A 127 -2.03 -6.92 3.20
CA ALA A 127 -1.20 -6.10 2.34
C ALA A 127 -2.01 -5.51 1.17
N PRO A 128 -1.69 -4.28 0.75
CA PRO A 128 -2.37 -3.65 -0.37
C PRO A 128 -2.14 -4.41 -1.67
N GLN A 129 -3.19 -4.52 -2.51
CA GLN A 129 -3.09 -5.13 -3.84
C GLN A 129 -2.50 -4.19 -4.91
N SER A 130 -1.82 -3.12 -4.48
CA SER A 130 -1.28 -2.05 -5.32
C SER A 130 -0.27 -1.21 -4.52
N GLY A 131 0.38 -0.24 -5.17
CA GLY A 131 1.31 0.68 -4.49
C GLY A 131 2.72 0.11 -4.30
N VAL A 132 3.05 -0.95 -5.04
CA VAL A 132 4.43 -1.38 -5.26
C VAL A 132 4.87 -0.83 -6.61
N ASP A 133 6.02 -0.18 -6.65
CA ASP A 133 6.65 0.29 -7.89
C ASP A 133 8.06 -0.28 -8.01
N ALA A 134 8.43 -0.75 -9.21
CA ALA A 134 9.78 -1.18 -9.56
C ALA A 134 10.45 -0.19 -10.52
N TYR A 135 11.27 0.70 -9.98
CA TYR A 135 11.95 1.75 -10.74
C TYR A 135 13.22 1.23 -11.43
N PRO A 136 13.33 1.25 -12.77
CA PRO A 136 14.52 0.76 -13.45
C PRO A 136 15.75 1.63 -13.17
N ALA A 137 16.90 0.99 -12.93
CA ALA A 137 18.17 1.66 -12.77
C ALA A 137 18.69 2.23 -14.10
N ALA A 138 19.49 3.29 -14.02
CA ALA A 138 20.11 3.89 -15.19
C ALA A 138 21.12 2.92 -15.82
N GLY A 139 21.05 2.73 -17.14
CA GLY A 139 21.97 1.85 -17.87
C GLY A 139 21.58 0.38 -17.88
N ASN A 140 20.36 0.03 -17.46
CA ASN A 140 19.80 -1.30 -17.67
C ASN A 140 19.95 -1.76 -19.12
N THR A 141 20.20 -3.06 -19.27
CA THR A 141 20.25 -3.73 -20.56
C THR A 141 19.28 -4.91 -20.55
N ALA A 142 18.88 -5.39 -21.73
CA ALA A 142 17.97 -6.54 -21.81
C ALA A 142 18.46 -7.81 -21.05
N PRO A 143 19.75 -8.19 -21.07
CA PRO A 143 20.22 -9.39 -20.35
C PRO A 143 20.54 -9.14 -18.87
N ASP A 144 20.73 -7.89 -18.44
CA ASP A 144 21.22 -7.55 -17.11
C ASP A 144 20.63 -6.19 -16.71
N SER A 145 19.71 -6.22 -15.76
CA SER A 145 18.93 -5.06 -15.33
C SER A 145 18.67 -5.06 -13.83
N SER A 146 18.52 -3.89 -13.24
CA SER A 146 18.23 -3.72 -11.81
C SER A 146 17.07 -2.76 -11.60
N TYR A 147 16.29 -2.98 -10.54
CA TYR A 147 15.08 -2.23 -10.22
C TYR A 147 15.06 -1.89 -8.74
N THR A 148 14.84 -0.62 -8.42
CA THR A 148 14.56 -0.20 -7.04
C THR A 148 13.07 -0.43 -6.77
N VAL A 149 12.74 -1.36 -5.88
CA VAL A 149 11.38 -1.67 -5.46
C VAL A 149 11.04 -0.85 -4.22
N LYS A 150 9.87 -0.21 -4.22
CA LYS A 150 9.31 0.53 -3.08
C LYS A 150 7.82 0.25 -2.94
N GLY A 151 7.36 0.22 -1.68
CA GLY A 151 5.95 0.12 -1.32
C GLY A 151 5.44 1.46 -0.77
N ASP A 152 4.22 1.86 -1.14
CA ASP A 152 3.56 3.05 -0.62
C ASP A 152 3.40 2.96 0.90
N GLY A 153 3.99 3.90 1.62
CA GLY A 153 3.96 3.96 3.09
C GLY A 153 5.11 3.24 3.78
N ALA A 154 5.85 2.37 3.08
CA ALA A 154 7.07 1.77 3.58
C ALA A 154 8.26 2.75 3.45
N GLY A 155 9.14 2.75 4.46
CA GLY A 155 10.44 3.40 4.40
C GLY A 155 11.52 2.53 3.75
N ALA A 156 11.30 1.22 3.71
CA ALA A 156 12.20 0.25 3.09
C ALA A 156 12.24 0.39 1.56
N ALA A 157 13.39 0.03 0.99
CA ALA A 157 13.59 -0.06 -0.45
C ALA A 157 14.53 -1.23 -0.74
N PHE A 158 14.34 -1.88 -1.89
CA PHE A 158 15.11 -3.04 -2.29
C PHE A 158 15.64 -2.88 -3.71
N CYS A 159 16.89 -3.28 -3.93
CA CYS A 159 17.46 -3.37 -5.26
C CYS A 159 17.32 -4.82 -5.72
N VAL A 160 16.39 -5.04 -6.65
CA VAL A 160 16.16 -6.33 -7.30
C VAL A 160 16.95 -6.36 -8.60
N HIS A 161 17.84 -7.32 -8.72
CA HIS A 161 18.67 -7.54 -9.89
C HIS A 161 18.15 -8.74 -10.68
N VAL A 162 17.95 -8.54 -11.98
CA VAL A 162 17.43 -9.52 -12.92
C VAL A 162 18.48 -9.76 -14.00
N ARG A 163 18.94 -11.01 -14.09
CA ARG A 163 19.74 -11.50 -15.21
C ARG A 163 18.91 -12.44 -16.06
N ARG A 164 18.94 -12.23 -17.38
CA ARG A 164 18.21 -13.05 -18.35
C ARG A 164 19.20 -13.74 -19.26
N THR A 165 19.07 -15.06 -19.37
CA THR A 165 19.89 -15.88 -20.27
C THR A 165 18.98 -16.58 -21.27
N ARG A 166 19.28 -16.46 -22.57
CA ARG A 166 18.47 -17.12 -23.60
C ARG A 166 18.55 -18.65 -23.43
N SER A 167 17.39 -19.29 -23.32
CA SER A 167 17.25 -20.74 -23.38
C SER A 167 16.72 -21.14 -24.75
N LYS A 168 17.60 -21.64 -25.63
CA LYS A 168 17.19 -22.09 -26.97
C LYS A 168 16.34 -23.36 -26.93
N GLU A 169 16.47 -24.16 -25.88
CA GLU A 169 15.75 -25.41 -25.71
C GLU A 169 14.28 -25.16 -25.37
N ASP A 170 13.99 -24.01 -24.76
CA ASP A 170 12.64 -23.59 -24.36
C ASP A 170 12.01 -22.60 -25.36
N ASP A 171 12.70 -22.27 -26.47
CA ASP A 171 12.17 -21.39 -27.52
C ASP A 171 10.81 -21.97 -28.03
N TRP A 172 9.80 -21.12 -28.16
CA TRP A 172 8.48 -21.56 -28.60
C TRP A 172 8.29 -21.41 -30.11
N HIS A 173 7.82 -22.50 -30.72
CA HIS A 173 7.54 -22.60 -32.15
C HIS A 173 6.02 -22.63 -32.38
N PRO A 174 5.39 -21.54 -32.86
CA PRO A 174 3.98 -21.54 -33.23
C PRO A 174 3.70 -22.60 -34.30
N PRO A 175 2.50 -23.21 -34.29
CA PRO A 175 2.09 -24.08 -35.39
C PRO A 175 1.94 -23.28 -36.69
N GLY A 176 2.44 -23.85 -37.79
CA GLY A 176 2.28 -23.33 -39.14
C GLY A 176 0.89 -23.60 -39.71
N ILE A 177 0.46 -22.78 -40.66
CA ILE A 177 -0.87 -22.85 -41.31
C ILE A 177 -1.12 -24.17 -42.07
N THR A 178 -0.07 -24.95 -42.33
CA THR A 178 -0.13 -26.27 -42.98
C THR A 178 -0.03 -27.45 -41.99
N GLY A 179 -0.04 -27.19 -40.68
CA GLY A 179 -0.02 -28.23 -39.64
C GLY A 179 1.38 -28.76 -39.25
N GLY A 180 2.45 -28.11 -39.70
CA GLY A 180 3.83 -28.34 -39.24
C GLY A 180 4.34 -27.19 -38.35
N GLU A 181 5.64 -27.16 -38.01
CA GLU A 181 6.24 -26.02 -37.29
C GLU A 181 6.19 -24.74 -38.13
N GLY A 182 5.85 -23.62 -37.47
CA GLY A 182 5.89 -22.29 -38.05
C GLY A 182 7.32 -21.76 -38.21
N THR A 183 7.49 -20.72 -39.02
CA THR A 183 8.80 -20.12 -39.32
C THR A 183 9.27 -19.09 -38.29
N THR A 184 8.40 -18.71 -37.36
CA THR A 184 8.69 -17.73 -36.31
C THR A 184 9.17 -18.47 -35.07
N VAL A 185 10.11 -17.89 -34.31
CA VAL A 185 10.61 -18.48 -33.06
C VAL A 185 10.47 -17.43 -31.97
N VAL A 186 9.63 -17.70 -30.97
CA VAL A 186 9.52 -16.82 -29.79
C VAL A 186 10.64 -17.21 -28.82
N PRO A 187 11.60 -16.32 -28.55
CA PRO A 187 12.74 -16.68 -27.72
C PRO A 187 12.31 -16.90 -26.27
N ALA A 188 12.88 -17.91 -25.61
CA ALA A 188 12.70 -18.10 -24.17
C ALA A 188 13.93 -17.63 -23.39
N TYR A 189 13.72 -17.17 -22.17
CA TYR A 189 14.76 -16.68 -21.28
C TYR A 189 14.59 -17.26 -19.89
N ALA A 190 15.68 -17.82 -19.36
CA ALA A 190 15.81 -18.19 -17.96
C ALA A 190 16.19 -16.95 -17.14
N TYR A 191 15.54 -16.78 -16.01
CA TYR A 191 15.75 -15.67 -15.08
C TYR A 191 16.62 -16.12 -13.91
N ALA A 192 17.61 -15.30 -13.58
CA ALA A 192 18.32 -15.36 -12.31
C ALA A 192 18.03 -14.05 -11.58
N VAL A 193 17.37 -14.13 -10.43
CA VAL A 193 16.86 -12.96 -9.71
C VAL A 193 17.46 -12.93 -8.30
N THR A 194 17.94 -11.77 -7.90
CA THR A 194 18.48 -11.55 -6.55
C THR A 194 17.99 -10.21 -6.00
N SER A 195 17.97 -10.07 -4.68
CA SER A 195 17.69 -8.79 -4.04
C SER A 195 18.74 -8.43 -3.01
N ARG A 196 18.84 -7.13 -2.74
CA ARG A 196 19.52 -6.57 -1.57
C ARG A 196 18.74 -5.38 -1.05
N GLU A 197 18.86 -5.10 0.24
CA GLU A 197 18.30 -3.87 0.82
C GLU A 197 18.98 -2.62 0.25
N GLY A 198 18.21 -1.54 0.17
CA GLY A 198 18.60 -0.24 -0.36
C GLY A 198 18.27 -0.07 -1.83
N THR A 199 18.51 1.13 -2.37
CA THR A 199 18.26 1.40 -3.79
C THR A 199 19.34 0.79 -4.69
N CYS A 200 18.97 0.60 -5.95
CA CYS A 200 19.93 0.60 -7.05
C CYS A 200 20.35 2.06 -7.34
#